data_AF-A0A3D9AZF2-F1
#
_entry.id   AF-A0A3D9AZF2-F1
#
_cell.length_a   1.000
_cell.length_b   1.000
_cell.length_c   1.000
_cell.angle_alpha   90.00
_cell.angle_beta   90.00
_cell.angle_gamma   90.00
#
_symmetry.space_group_name_H-M   'P 1'
#
loop_
_entity.id
_entity.type
_entity.pdbx_description
1 polymer ?
#
loop_
_entity_poly.entity_id
_entity_poly.type
_entity_poly.pdbx_seq_one_letter_code
_entity_poly.pdbx_strand_id
1 'polypeptide(L)'
;MRNFSYTLIISFYILSSCKSSNLNYITYYNKVNEIDSIYRFKKDTLKVISQYRTLFKKYPPKNQDRIAEYYTYISMADQHDKNFGGKKSLYKLIPLVAPYWQFEKKNVKLIALYKKYGIDEQEMEREVAKWKKSLNKKMVDSFTVAFKRDQDSRKDSNHDNMIVNDKKNAEMLKRMFENEGFPGLQKIGLYNGDFFMPSGPLLLHLANYPEYHDYFKTKLLEYVKSGELPPRDYAAMMDRYNLQVLKTEPPYAIYTGSSTIKDSTIIDRNRKSIGLPRMKHSQAIIKEK
;
A
#
# COMPACT_ATOMS: atom_id res chain seq x y z
N MET A 1 -2.55 -25.12 50.93
CA MET A 1 -2.97 -25.59 49.58
C MET A 1 -3.32 -24.37 48.75
N ARG A 2 -2.47 -24.10 47.76
CA ARG A 2 -2.40 -22.89 46.94
C ARG A 2 -2.50 -23.41 45.52
N ASN A 3 -3.60 -23.15 44.80
CA ASN A 3 -3.75 -23.34 43.34
C ASN A 3 -5.19 -23.02 42.88
N PHE A 4 -5.61 -21.77 43.03
CA PHE A 4 -6.85 -21.26 42.43
C PHE A 4 -6.63 -19.83 41.94
N SER A 5 -5.71 -19.62 40.97
CA SER A 5 -5.63 -18.31 40.29
C SER A 5 -4.80 -18.31 38.99
N TYR A 6 -4.91 -19.36 38.16
CA TYR A 6 -4.31 -19.34 36.82
C TYR A 6 -5.32 -19.63 35.69
N THR A 7 -6.47 -20.23 36.00
CA THR A 7 -7.47 -20.58 34.98
C THR A 7 -8.28 -19.37 34.48
N LEU A 8 -8.36 -18.29 35.26
CA LEU A 8 -9.15 -17.10 34.90
C LEU A 8 -8.40 -16.08 34.03
N ILE A 9 -7.07 -16.16 33.95
CA ILE A 9 -6.26 -15.24 33.13
C ILE A 9 -6.15 -15.75 31.69
N ILE A 10 -6.25 -17.07 31.46
CA ILE A 10 -6.16 -17.66 30.13
C ILE A 10 -7.48 -17.48 29.34
N SER A 11 -8.63 -17.39 30.01
CA SER A 11 -9.93 -17.22 29.33
C SER A 11 -10.15 -15.82 28.74
N PHE A 12 -9.46 -14.79 29.21
CA PHE A 12 -9.56 -13.43 28.67
C PHE A 12 -8.77 -13.20 27.37
N TYR A 13 -7.76 -14.03 27.07
CA TYR A 13 -7.00 -13.94 25.82
C TYR A 13 -7.71 -14.59 24.63
N ILE A 14 -8.69 -15.47 24.86
CA ILE A 14 -9.44 -16.14 23.79
C ILE A 14 -10.63 -15.28 23.31
N LEU A 15 -11.12 -14.35 24.14
CA LEU A 15 -12.26 -13.48 23.82
C LEU A 15 -11.88 -12.14 23.17
N SER A 16 -10.59 -11.86 22.99
CA SER A 16 -10.10 -10.68 22.23
C SER A 16 -9.81 -10.98 20.75
N SER A 17 -10.05 -12.22 20.29
CA SER A 17 -10.18 -12.52 18.86
C SER A 17 -11.55 -12.06 18.35
N CYS A 18 -11.77 -10.75 18.39
CA CYS A 18 -12.87 -10.11 17.68
C CYS A 18 -12.68 -10.40 16.20
N LYS A 19 -13.43 -11.39 15.68
CA LYS A 19 -13.68 -11.72 14.26
C LYS A 19 -13.08 -10.69 13.30
N SER A 20 -11.80 -10.83 12.96
CA SER A 20 -11.30 -10.25 11.72
C SER A 20 -11.86 -11.13 10.62
N SER A 21 -13.13 -10.91 10.25
CA SER A 21 -13.63 -11.37 8.95
C SER A 21 -12.54 -11.04 7.94
N ASN A 22 -12.03 -12.02 7.17
CA ASN A 22 -11.00 -11.77 6.16
C ASN A 22 -11.45 -10.60 5.27
N LEU A 23 -10.98 -9.39 5.59
CA LEU A 23 -11.48 -8.16 5.00
C LEU A 23 -10.94 -8.14 3.58
N ASN A 24 -11.83 -8.21 2.59
CA ASN A 24 -11.41 -8.03 1.22
C ASN A 24 -11.15 -6.54 0.96
N TYR A 25 -9.87 -6.18 0.84
CA TYR A 25 -9.43 -4.82 0.60
C TYR A 25 -9.72 -4.32 -0.81
N ILE A 26 -10.07 -5.18 -1.79
CA ILE A 26 -10.60 -4.72 -3.08
C ILE A 26 -11.90 -3.92 -2.87
N THR A 27 -12.76 -4.36 -1.95
CA THR A 27 -13.97 -3.61 -1.58
C THR A 27 -13.62 -2.28 -0.91
N TYR A 28 -12.60 -2.27 -0.06
CA TYR A 28 -12.09 -1.05 0.56
C TYR A 28 -11.58 -0.06 -0.49
N TYR A 29 -10.68 -0.48 -1.38
CA TYR A 29 -10.10 0.38 -2.41
C TYR A 29 -11.15 0.92 -3.37
N ASN A 30 -12.10 0.09 -3.80
CA ASN A 30 -13.24 0.56 -4.59
C ASN A 30 -14.04 1.63 -3.85
N LYS A 31 -14.23 1.47 -2.53
CA LYS A 31 -14.93 2.48 -1.74
C LYS A 31 -14.14 3.76 -1.58
N VAL A 32 -12.82 3.68 -1.39
CA VAL A 32 -11.93 4.84 -1.40
C VAL A 32 -12.03 5.57 -2.75
N ASN A 33 -11.96 4.86 -3.87
CA ASN A 33 -12.09 5.45 -5.20
C ASN A 33 -13.44 6.15 -5.41
N GLU A 34 -14.54 5.55 -4.94
CA GLU A 34 -15.87 6.20 -4.97
C GLU A 34 -15.89 7.51 -4.18
N ILE A 35 -15.32 7.52 -2.97
CA ILE A 35 -15.29 8.69 -2.10
C ILE A 35 -14.38 9.77 -2.68
N ASP A 36 -13.19 9.41 -3.15
CA ASP A 36 -12.24 10.31 -3.80
C ASP A 36 -12.81 10.90 -5.10
N SER A 37 -13.64 10.16 -5.83
CA SER A 37 -14.38 10.68 -6.99
C SER A 37 -15.38 11.78 -6.59
N ILE A 38 -16.09 11.62 -5.46
CA ILE A 38 -16.97 12.68 -4.92
C ILE A 38 -16.15 13.91 -4.54
N TYR A 39 -15.02 13.71 -3.87
CA TYR A 39 -14.12 14.78 -3.47
C TYR A 39 -13.64 15.60 -4.69
N ARG A 40 -13.10 14.95 -5.72
CA ARG A 40 -12.49 15.63 -6.87
C ARG A 40 -13.51 16.24 -7.83
N PHE A 41 -14.57 15.49 -8.15
CA PHE A 41 -15.50 15.89 -9.23
C PHE A 41 -16.75 16.60 -8.73
N LYS A 42 -17.25 16.24 -7.54
CA LYS A 42 -18.47 16.85 -6.98
C LYS A 42 -18.17 17.92 -5.94
N LYS A 43 -16.97 17.90 -5.35
CA LYS A 43 -16.51 18.85 -4.32
C LYS A 43 -17.43 18.91 -3.10
N ASP A 44 -18.06 17.78 -2.77
CA ASP A 44 -18.98 17.64 -1.63
C ASP A 44 -18.23 17.14 -0.39
N THR A 45 -17.58 18.06 0.31
CA THR A 45 -16.69 17.74 1.44
C THR A 45 -17.41 17.06 2.61
N LEU A 46 -18.62 17.51 2.97
CA LEU A 46 -19.35 16.93 4.11
C LEU A 46 -19.75 15.47 3.84
N LYS A 47 -20.17 15.16 2.62
CA LYS A 47 -20.45 13.79 2.21
C LYS A 47 -19.19 12.93 2.20
N VAL A 48 -18.07 13.47 1.74
CA VAL A 48 -16.77 12.79 1.75
C VAL A 48 -16.35 12.43 3.18
N ILE A 49 -16.41 13.39 4.12
CA ILE A 49 -16.09 13.16 5.54
C ILE A 49 -16.99 12.05 6.12
N SER A 50 -18.30 12.11 5.87
CA SER A 50 -19.25 11.11 6.37
C SER A 50 -18.97 9.70 5.85
N GLN A 51 -18.68 9.58 4.55
CA GLN A 51 -18.38 8.28 3.94
C GLN A 51 -17.04 7.71 4.41
N TYR A 52 -15.99 8.53 4.51
CA TYR A 52 -14.72 8.08 5.08
C TYR A 52 -14.85 7.66 6.54
N ARG A 53 -15.58 8.42 7.36
CA ARG A 53 -15.87 8.03 8.75
C ARG A 53 -16.54 6.66 8.82
N THR A 54 -17.44 6.36 7.88
CA THR A 54 -18.11 5.05 7.80
C THR A 54 -17.14 3.95 7.37
N LEU A 55 -16.31 4.23 6.37
CA LEU A 55 -15.32 3.28 5.86
C LEU A 55 -14.30 2.89 6.95
N PHE A 56 -13.75 3.88 7.67
CA PHE A 56 -12.71 3.66 8.68
C PHE A 56 -13.22 3.09 10.01
N LYS A 57 -14.55 2.99 10.20
CA LYS A 57 -15.13 2.15 11.25
C LYS A 57 -15.02 0.65 10.92
N LYS A 58 -15.04 0.30 9.63
CA LYS A 58 -15.03 -1.09 9.15
C LYS A 58 -13.64 -1.58 8.77
N TYR A 59 -12.81 -0.72 8.20
CA TYR A 59 -11.49 -1.08 7.69
C TYR A 59 -10.38 -0.28 8.37
N PRO A 60 -9.28 -0.94 8.77
CA PRO A 60 -8.03 -0.24 9.03
C PRO A 60 -7.57 0.51 7.76
N PRO A 61 -7.25 1.81 7.87
CA PRO A 61 -6.82 2.62 6.72
C PRO A 61 -5.48 2.15 6.16
N LYS A 62 -5.24 2.40 4.86
CA LYS A 62 -3.99 2.01 4.16
C LYS A 62 -3.21 3.16 3.54
N ASN A 63 -3.87 4.26 3.17
CA ASN A 63 -3.32 5.35 2.36
C ASN A 63 -2.79 4.85 1.00
N GLN A 64 -3.67 4.82 0.00
CA GLN A 64 -3.27 4.61 -1.38
C GLN A 64 -2.38 5.78 -1.86
N ASP A 65 -1.38 5.44 -2.69
CA ASP A 65 -0.52 6.45 -3.32
C ASP A 65 -1.39 7.52 -4.02
N ARG A 66 -1.03 8.79 -3.81
CA ARG A 66 -1.71 9.99 -4.32
C ARG A 66 -3.15 10.27 -3.86
N ILE A 67 -3.78 9.37 -3.12
CA ILE A 67 -5.11 9.62 -2.49
C ILE A 67 -4.93 9.96 -1.01
N ALA A 68 -4.06 9.23 -0.30
CA ALA A 68 -3.79 9.40 1.13
C ALA A 68 -5.09 9.52 1.96
N GLU A 69 -6.04 8.62 1.73
CA GLU A 69 -7.44 8.77 2.12
C GLU A 69 -7.67 9.07 3.61
N TYR A 70 -6.82 8.54 4.49
CA TYR A 70 -6.95 8.73 5.92
C TYR A 70 -6.43 10.10 6.37
N TYR A 71 -5.33 10.56 5.78
CA TYR A 71 -4.85 11.93 5.99
C TYR A 71 -5.89 12.93 5.47
N THR A 72 -6.34 12.74 4.23
CA THR A 72 -7.37 13.57 3.58
C THR A 72 -8.63 13.65 4.45
N TYR A 73 -9.14 12.53 4.95
CA TYR A 73 -10.28 12.50 5.89
C TYR A 73 -10.04 13.31 7.16
N ILE A 74 -8.89 13.10 7.84
CA ILE A 74 -8.59 13.82 9.08
C ILE A 74 -8.50 15.31 8.81
N SER A 75 -7.78 15.73 7.77
CA SER A 75 -7.61 17.15 7.43
C SER A 75 -8.94 17.83 7.11
N MET A 76 -9.78 17.22 6.27
CA MET A 76 -11.09 17.80 5.96
C MET A 76 -12.01 17.83 7.17
N ALA A 77 -12.01 16.78 7.98
CA ALA A 77 -12.84 16.74 9.18
C ALA A 77 -12.42 17.83 10.18
N ASP A 78 -11.11 18.02 10.39
CA ASP A 78 -10.56 19.10 11.22
C ASP A 78 -10.96 20.48 10.72
N GLN A 79 -10.84 20.73 9.41
CA GLN A 79 -11.17 22.02 8.78
C GLN A 79 -12.66 22.38 8.84
N HIS A 80 -13.54 21.40 9.04
CA HIS A 80 -14.99 21.56 9.08
C HIS A 80 -15.60 21.25 10.46
N ASP A 81 -14.78 21.32 11.52
CA ASP A 81 -15.18 21.07 12.91
C ASP A 81 -15.93 19.75 13.10
N LYS A 82 -15.56 18.72 12.33
CA LYS A 82 -16.08 17.37 12.44
C LYS A 82 -15.15 16.50 13.27
N ASN A 83 -15.72 15.78 14.23
CA ASN A 83 -14.95 14.86 15.05
C ASN A 83 -14.40 13.68 14.21
N PHE A 84 -13.09 13.67 14.01
CA PHE A 84 -12.36 12.57 13.37
C PHE A 84 -11.75 11.55 14.34
N GLY A 85 -11.88 11.77 15.66
CA GLY A 85 -11.33 10.93 16.73
C GLY A 85 -10.10 11.50 17.45
N GLY A 86 -9.68 12.73 17.14
CA GLY A 86 -8.61 13.45 17.84
C GLY A 86 -7.27 12.69 17.86
N LYS A 87 -6.53 12.78 18.98
CA LYS A 87 -5.21 12.15 19.18
C LYS A 87 -5.17 10.68 18.76
N LYS A 88 -6.20 9.88 19.11
CA LYS A 88 -6.25 8.45 18.78
C LYS A 88 -6.17 8.21 17.27
N SER A 89 -6.84 9.05 16.48
CA SER A 89 -6.81 8.94 15.02
C SER A 89 -5.49 9.44 14.43
N LEU A 90 -4.85 10.43 15.06
CA LEU A 90 -3.53 10.91 14.69
C LEU A 90 -2.45 9.84 14.92
N TYR A 91 -2.42 9.14 16.06
CA TYR A 91 -1.47 8.02 16.24
C TYR A 91 -1.67 6.89 15.20
N LYS A 92 -2.91 6.66 14.75
CA LYS A 92 -3.17 5.72 13.65
C LYS A 92 -2.65 6.20 12.30
N LEU A 93 -2.51 7.51 12.10
CA LEU A 93 -1.98 8.09 10.86
C LEU A 93 -0.44 7.96 10.80
N ILE A 94 0.26 8.02 11.94
CA ILE A 94 1.73 7.91 12.02
C ILE A 94 2.29 6.73 11.21
N PRO A 95 1.89 5.45 11.41
CA PRO A 95 2.46 4.34 10.65
C PRO A 95 2.15 4.41 9.14
N LEU A 96 1.11 5.15 8.71
CA LEU A 96 0.80 5.32 7.30
C LEU A 96 1.70 6.35 6.61
N VAL A 97 2.23 7.31 7.35
CA VAL A 97 3.15 8.34 6.83
C VAL A 97 4.62 8.01 7.14
N ALA A 98 4.89 7.13 8.11
CA ALA A 98 6.22 6.74 8.55
C ALA A 98 7.16 6.24 7.43
N PRO A 99 6.71 5.46 6.42
CA PRO A 99 7.58 5.08 5.30
C PRO A 99 8.17 6.27 4.53
N TYR A 100 7.48 7.41 4.55
CA TYR A 100 7.86 8.65 3.85
C TYR A 100 8.35 9.74 4.81
N TRP A 101 8.66 9.39 6.06
CA TRP A 101 8.87 10.35 7.14
C TRP A 101 9.94 11.41 6.84
N GLN A 102 11.00 11.05 6.12
CA GLN A 102 12.05 12.01 5.73
C GLN A 102 11.53 13.21 4.92
N PHE A 103 10.41 13.03 4.22
CA PHE A 103 9.69 14.09 3.50
C PHE A 103 8.53 14.63 4.34
N GLU A 104 7.74 13.76 4.96
CA GLU A 104 6.54 14.15 5.71
C GLU A 104 6.83 15.00 6.94
N LYS A 105 8.01 14.85 7.56
CA LYS A 105 8.42 15.72 8.67
C LYS A 105 8.60 17.20 8.26
N LYS A 106 8.72 17.47 6.95
CA LYS A 106 8.79 18.83 6.39
C LYS A 106 7.41 19.35 5.94
N ASN A 107 6.36 18.54 6.05
CA ASN A 107 5.01 18.91 5.65
C ASN A 107 4.37 19.80 6.73
N VAL A 108 4.45 21.12 6.53
CA VAL A 108 3.96 22.14 7.48
C VAL A 108 2.50 21.91 7.90
N LYS A 109 1.64 21.49 6.97
CA LYS A 109 0.21 21.22 7.27
C LYS A 109 0.05 20.00 8.18
N LEU A 110 0.80 18.94 7.91
CA LEU A 110 0.80 17.74 8.74
C LEU A 110 1.31 18.07 10.16
N ILE A 111 2.45 18.75 10.27
CA ILE A 111 3.03 19.09 11.58
C ILE A 111 2.12 20.01 12.39
N ALA A 112 1.55 21.04 11.76
CA ALA A 112 0.61 21.95 12.41
C ALA A 112 -0.62 21.21 12.95
N LEU A 113 -1.14 20.23 12.20
CA LEU A 113 -2.25 19.39 12.64
C LEU A 113 -1.89 18.57 13.89
N TYR A 114 -0.74 17.90 13.94
CA TYR A 114 -0.34 17.16 15.15
C TYR A 114 -0.15 18.09 16.36
N LYS A 115 0.51 19.23 16.15
CA LYS A 115 0.73 20.24 17.20
C LYS A 115 -0.58 20.82 17.75
N LYS A 116 -1.56 21.11 16.89
CA LYS A 116 -2.92 21.56 17.29
C LYS A 116 -3.56 20.61 18.29
N TYR A 117 -3.30 19.32 18.15
CA TYR A 117 -3.82 18.28 19.04
C TYR A 117 -2.85 17.88 20.15
N GLY A 118 -1.78 18.63 20.39
CA GLY A 118 -0.84 18.41 21.50
C GLY A 118 0.02 17.15 21.34
N ILE A 119 0.44 16.86 20.11
CA ILE A 119 1.49 15.88 19.78
C ILE A 119 2.63 16.69 19.16
N ASP A 120 3.76 16.76 19.86
CA ASP A 120 4.91 17.54 19.39
C ASP A 120 5.80 16.74 18.42
N GLU A 121 6.78 17.42 17.82
CA GLU A 121 7.69 16.80 16.86
C GLU A 121 8.54 15.69 17.48
N GLN A 122 8.98 15.84 18.73
CA GLN A 122 9.75 14.80 19.40
C GLN A 122 8.93 13.53 19.61
N GLU A 123 7.64 13.68 19.93
CA GLU A 123 6.72 12.58 20.07
C GLU A 123 6.49 11.86 18.73
N MET A 124 6.28 12.60 17.64
CA MET A 124 6.17 11.99 16.32
C MET A 124 7.45 11.22 15.95
N GLU A 125 8.63 11.79 16.18
CA GLU A 125 9.92 11.14 15.92
C GLU A 125 10.06 9.85 16.75
N ARG A 126 9.64 9.86 18.02
CA ARG A 126 9.63 8.64 18.86
C ARG A 126 8.70 7.57 18.30
N GLU A 127 7.49 7.93 17.86
CA GLU A 127 6.54 6.96 17.29
C GLU A 127 7.01 6.41 15.94
N VAL A 128 7.62 7.23 15.08
CA VAL A 128 8.25 6.76 13.84
C VAL A 128 9.44 5.84 14.14
N ALA A 129 10.26 6.14 15.15
CA ALA A 129 11.33 5.27 15.58
C ALA A 129 10.82 3.92 16.11
N LYS A 130 9.70 3.91 16.85
CA LYS A 130 9.03 2.66 17.27
C LYS A 130 8.54 1.86 16.05
N TRP A 131 7.90 2.52 15.09
CA TRP A 131 7.50 1.88 13.84
C TRP A 131 8.70 1.28 13.10
N LYS A 132 9.81 2.01 12.97
CA LYS A 132 11.03 1.51 12.32
C LYS A 132 11.62 0.27 13.01
N LYS A 133 11.57 0.24 14.35
CA LYS A 133 11.98 -0.94 15.14
C LYS A 133 11.04 -2.14 14.98
N SER A 134 9.79 -1.92 14.58
CA SER A 134 8.81 -2.99 14.36
C SER A 134 8.95 -3.70 13.00
N LEU A 135 9.78 -3.17 12.10
CA LEU A 135 10.03 -3.78 10.79
C LEU A 135 10.69 -5.16 10.93
N ASN A 136 10.37 -6.08 10.02
CA ASN A 136 10.95 -7.41 9.99
C ASN A 136 12.38 -7.34 9.45
N LYS A 137 13.37 -7.33 10.35
CA LYS A 137 14.79 -7.17 10.01
C LYS A 137 15.28 -8.20 8.99
N LYS A 138 14.87 -9.47 9.11
CA LYS A 138 15.24 -10.53 8.17
C LYS A 138 14.72 -10.21 6.76
N MET A 139 13.47 -9.78 6.65
CA MET A 139 12.89 -9.38 5.36
C MET A 139 13.57 -8.11 4.82
N VAL A 140 13.83 -7.11 5.67
CA VAL A 140 14.54 -5.88 5.31
C VAL A 140 15.89 -6.20 4.67
N ASP A 141 16.68 -7.06 5.31
CA ASP A 141 18.02 -7.42 4.82
C ASP A 141 17.95 -8.21 3.52
N SER A 142 17.06 -9.22 3.47
CA SER A 142 16.87 -10.06 2.28
C SER A 142 16.41 -9.22 1.08
N PHE A 143 15.44 -8.34 1.31
CA PHE A 143 14.91 -7.45 0.27
C PHE A 143 15.96 -6.42 -0.19
N THR A 144 16.77 -5.89 0.73
CA THR A 144 17.88 -4.98 0.42
C THR A 144 18.86 -5.64 -0.54
N VAL A 145 19.27 -6.89 -0.26
CA VAL A 145 20.19 -7.64 -1.12
C VAL A 145 19.59 -7.88 -2.52
N ALA A 146 18.33 -8.30 -2.60
CA ALA A 146 17.65 -8.52 -3.87
C ALA A 146 17.51 -7.23 -4.69
N PHE A 147 17.10 -6.13 -4.05
CA PHE A 147 16.92 -4.85 -4.71
C PHE A 147 18.26 -4.26 -5.16
N LYS A 148 19.32 -4.34 -4.34
CA LYS A 148 20.66 -3.91 -4.74
C LYS A 148 21.17 -4.68 -5.95
N ARG A 149 21.03 -6.01 -5.94
CA ARG A 149 21.40 -6.88 -7.06
C ARG A 149 20.64 -6.52 -8.35
N ASP A 150 19.34 -6.27 -8.25
CA ASP A 150 18.53 -5.79 -9.38
C ASP A 150 19.07 -4.48 -9.94
N GLN A 151 19.29 -3.49 -9.09
CA GLN A 151 19.73 -2.15 -9.51
C GLN A 151 21.15 -2.15 -10.08
N ASP A 152 22.10 -2.86 -9.47
CA ASP A 152 23.49 -2.87 -9.91
C ASP A 152 23.61 -3.52 -11.31
N SER A 153 22.94 -4.67 -11.54
CA SER A 153 22.96 -5.32 -12.86
C SER A 153 22.36 -4.47 -13.99
N ARG A 154 21.44 -3.57 -13.66
CA ARG A 154 20.83 -2.65 -14.63
C ARG A 154 21.70 -1.44 -14.93
N LYS A 155 22.46 -0.95 -13.93
CA LYS A 155 23.44 0.13 -14.15
C LYS A 155 24.53 -0.32 -15.13
N ASP A 156 24.97 -1.56 -14.98
CA ASP A 156 26.02 -2.13 -15.83
C ASP A 156 25.54 -2.53 -17.24
N SER A 157 24.22 -2.47 -17.48
CA SER A 157 23.58 -2.87 -18.75
C SER A 157 23.95 -4.28 -19.23
N ASN A 158 24.35 -5.17 -18.31
CA ASN A 158 24.73 -6.53 -18.61
C ASN A 158 23.49 -7.43 -18.62
N HIS A 159 22.99 -7.73 -19.82
CA HIS A 159 21.72 -8.42 -20.01
C HIS A 159 21.71 -9.84 -19.43
N ASP A 160 22.80 -10.59 -19.58
CA ASP A 160 22.91 -11.96 -19.05
C ASP A 160 22.86 -11.95 -17.52
N ASN A 161 23.56 -11.01 -16.89
CA ASN A 161 23.51 -10.81 -15.44
C ASN A 161 22.11 -10.40 -14.98
N MET A 162 21.41 -9.54 -15.72
CA MET A 162 20.03 -9.15 -15.41
C MET A 162 19.11 -10.38 -15.39
N ILE A 163 19.18 -11.26 -16.40
CA ILE A 163 18.36 -12.47 -16.46
C ILE A 163 18.62 -13.39 -15.26
N VAL A 164 19.90 -13.66 -14.96
CA VAL A 164 20.27 -14.51 -13.82
C VAL A 164 19.79 -13.90 -12.50
N ASN A 165 19.92 -12.59 -12.34
CA ASN A 165 19.55 -11.89 -11.13
C ASN A 165 18.03 -11.80 -10.94
N ASP A 166 17.27 -11.57 -12.00
CA ASP A 166 15.81 -11.55 -11.95
C ASP A 166 15.25 -12.93 -11.57
N LYS A 167 15.81 -14.03 -12.08
CA LYS A 167 15.45 -15.39 -11.64
C LYS A 167 15.77 -15.63 -10.17
N LYS A 168 16.95 -15.22 -9.70
CA LYS A 168 17.30 -15.29 -8.27
C LYS A 168 16.36 -14.44 -7.39
N ASN A 169 15.92 -13.29 -7.90
CA ASN A 169 14.96 -12.41 -7.21
C ASN A 169 13.57 -13.06 -7.16
N ALA A 170 13.12 -13.71 -8.24
CA ALA A 170 11.87 -14.46 -8.29
C ALA A 170 11.83 -15.57 -7.24
N GLU A 171 12.86 -16.42 -7.20
CA GLU A 171 12.96 -17.52 -6.24
C GLU A 171 13.00 -17.01 -4.79
N MET A 172 13.75 -15.94 -4.54
CA MET A 172 13.79 -15.32 -3.22
C MET A 172 12.41 -14.78 -2.81
N LEU A 173 11.72 -14.06 -3.70
CA LEU A 173 10.38 -13.52 -3.42
C LEU A 173 9.35 -14.62 -3.21
N LYS A 174 9.41 -15.69 -4.02
CA LYS A 174 8.56 -16.87 -3.83
C LYS A 174 8.74 -17.47 -2.44
N ARG A 175 9.98 -17.74 -2.02
CA ARG A 175 10.30 -18.21 -0.67
C ARG A 175 9.84 -17.23 0.41
N MET A 176 10.02 -15.93 0.19
CA MET A 176 9.61 -14.90 1.13
C MET A 176 8.08 -14.90 1.32
N PHE A 177 7.32 -15.04 0.23
CA PHE A 177 5.86 -15.12 0.29
C PHE A 177 5.38 -16.35 1.06
N GLU A 178 6.07 -17.48 0.89
CA GLU A 178 5.74 -18.75 1.53
C GLU A 178 6.06 -18.76 3.03
N ASN A 179 7.08 -18.01 3.49
CA ASN A 179 7.56 -18.06 4.87
C ASN A 179 7.23 -16.82 5.70
N GLU A 180 7.31 -15.62 5.14
CA GLU A 180 7.12 -14.35 5.85
C GLU A 180 5.98 -13.47 5.28
N GLY A 181 5.45 -13.85 4.11
CA GLY A 181 4.42 -13.12 3.38
C GLY A 181 4.97 -11.94 2.55
N PHE A 182 4.08 -11.05 2.11
CA PHE A 182 4.46 -9.96 1.21
C PHE A 182 5.38 -8.92 1.91
N PRO A 183 6.49 -8.48 1.28
CA PRO A 183 7.35 -7.40 1.78
C PRO A 183 6.72 -6.03 1.55
N GLY A 184 5.60 -5.77 2.22
CA GLY A 184 4.93 -4.47 2.18
C GLY A 184 5.65 -3.40 3.01
N LEU A 185 5.28 -2.14 2.82
CA LEU A 185 5.89 -1.00 3.51
C LEU A 185 5.88 -1.14 5.04
N GLN A 186 4.87 -1.80 5.61
CA GLN A 186 4.76 -1.99 7.06
C GLN A 186 5.65 -3.13 7.59
N LYS A 187 6.22 -3.97 6.72
CA LYS A 187 7.16 -5.04 7.09
C LYS A 187 8.60 -4.67 6.79
N ILE A 188 8.86 -4.02 5.66
CA ILE A 188 10.23 -3.71 5.21
C ILE A 188 10.55 -2.22 5.15
N GLY A 189 9.56 -1.33 5.33
CA GLY A 189 9.74 0.09 5.11
C GLY A 189 9.95 0.44 3.63
N LEU A 190 10.40 1.66 3.39
CA LEU A 190 10.78 2.17 2.07
C LEU A 190 12.30 2.39 1.94
N TYR A 191 12.98 2.46 3.09
CA TYR A 191 14.41 2.76 3.22
C TYR A 191 15.06 1.79 4.20
N ASN A 192 16.27 1.32 3.86
CA ASN A 192 17.19 0.67 4.80
C ASN A 192 18.45 1.53 4.93
N GLY A 193 18.61 2.24 6.06
CA GLY A 193 19.56 3.36 6.12
C GLY A 193 19.17 4.40 5.07
N ASP A 194 20.12 4.76 4.20
CA ASP A 194 19.92 5.68 3.07
C ASP A 194 19.52 4.96 1.76
N PHE A 195 19.40 3.63 1.80
CA PHE A 195 19.09 2.84 0.60
C PHE A 195 17.58 2.78 0.34
N PHE A 196 17.15 3.47 -0.72
CA PHE A 196 15.76 3.47 -1.19
C PHE A 196 15.42 2.18 -1.93
N MET A 197 14.38 1.47 -1.47
CA MET A 197 14.04 0.12 -1.96
C MET A 197 12.53 -0.08 -2.14
N PRO A 198 11.87 0.64 -3.08
CA PRO A 198 10.46 0.40 -3.39
C PRO A 198 10.25 -1.00 -3.96
N SER A 199 9.18 -1.69 -3.57
CA SER A 199 8.93 -3.07 -4.02
C SER A 199 8.41 -3.18 -5.46
N GLY A 200 7.73 -2.15 -5.94
CA GLY A 200 7.13 -2.10 -7.29
C GLY A 200 8.10 -2.44 -8.44
N PRO A 201 9.28 -1.80 -8.56
CA PRO A 201 10.24 -2.11 -9.61
C PRO A 201 10.69 -3.58 -9.65
N LEU A 202 10.94 -4.18 -8.48
CA LEU A 202 11.35 -5.58 -8.40
C LEU A 202 10.24 -6.50 -8.95
N LEU A 203 9.00 -6.32 -8.49
CA LEU A 203 7.84 -7.07 -8.98
C LEU A 203 7.63 -6.88 -10.49
N LEU A 204 7.84 -5.65 -10.96
CA LEU A 204 7.69 -5.31 -12.36
C LEU A 204 8.68 -6.06 -13.25
N HIS A 205 9.93 -6.21 -12.82
CA HIS A 205 10.95 -6.92 -13.59
C HIS A 205 10.65 -8.42 -13.70
N LEU A 206 10.07 -9.01 -12.64
CA LEU A 206 9.63 -10.41 -12.65
C LEU A 206 8.53 -10.69 -13.69
N ALA A 207 7.79 -9.67 -14.12
CA ALA A 207 6.76 -9.80 -15.14
C ALA A 207 7.29 -10.26 -16.51
N ASN A 208 8.61 -10.30 -16.72
CA ASN A 208 9.19 -10.73 -17.99
C ASN A 208 9.42 -12.25 -18.09
N TYR A 209 9.16 -13.01 -17.01
CA TYR A 209 9.54 -14.42 -16.89
C TYR A 209 8.30 -15.33 -16.81
N PRO A 210 7.91 -16.00 -17.91
CA PRO A 210 6.69 -16.81 -17.98
C PRO A 210 6.65 -17.94 -16.95
N GLU A 211 7.79 -18.53 -16.62
CA GLU A 211 7.89 -19.66 -15.70
C GLU A 211 7.41 -19.34 -14.27
N TYR A 212 7.39 -18.06 -13.90
CA TYR A 212 6.91 -17.61 -12.59
C TYR A 212 5.54 -16.91 -12.63
N HIS A 213 4.99 -16.66 -13.83
CA HIS A 213 3.85 -15.77 -14.01
C HIS A 213 2.63 -16.22 -13.22
N ASP A 214 2.21 -17.48 -13.36
CA ASP A 214 0.97 -17.96 -12.74
C ASP A 214 1.03 -17.97 -11.21
N TYR A 215 2.21 -18.27 -10.66
CA TYR A 215 2.45 -18.19 -9.23
C TYR A 215 2.30 -16.75 -8.73
N PHE A 216 3.03 -15.80 -9.32
CA PHE A 216 2.99 -14.40 -8.90
C PHE A 216 1.63 -13.76 -9.16
N LYS A 217 0.99 -14.03 -10.30
CA LYS A 217 -0.38 -13.58 -10.61
C LYS A 217 -1.36 -14.00 -9.52
N THR A 218 -1.29 -15.24 -9.05
CA THR A 218 -2.20 -15.75 -8.02
C THR A 218 -1.87 -15.14 -6.66
N LYS A 219 -0.61 -15.22 -6.23
CA LYS A 219 -0.19 -14.79 -4.89
C LYS A 219 -0.29 -13.28 -4.69
N LEU A 220 0.10 -12.48 -5.68
CA LEU A 220 -0.01 -11.03 -5.58
C LEU A 220 -1.48 -10.58 -5.51
N LEU A 221 -2.40 -11.25 -6.20
CA LEU A 221 -3.83 -10.95 -6.08
C LEU A 221 -4.37 -11.27 -4.67
N GLU A 222 -3.86 -12.32 -4.00
CA GLU A 222 -4.15 -12.57 -2.58
C GLU A 222 -3.69 -11.40 -1.70
N TYR A 223 -2.50 -10.85 -1.95
CA TYR A 223 -2.00 -9.69 -1.21
C TYR A 223 -2.72 -8.37 -1.53
N VAL A 224 -3.30 -8.23 -2.72
CA VAL A 224 -4.25 -7.14 -3.01
C VAL A 224 -5.51 -7.30 -2.16
N LYS A 225 -6.04 -8.52 -2.05
CA LYS A 225 -7.22 -8.82 -1.22
C LYS A 225 -6.95 -8.62 0.28
N SER A 226 -5.74 -8.90 0.78
CA SER A 226 -5.35 -8.63 2.17
C SER A 226 -5.00 -7.17 2.45
N GLY A 227 -4.78 -6.38 1.39
CA GLY A 227 -4.34 -4.99 1.47
C GLY A 227 -2.88 -4.82 1.85
N GLU A 228 -2.04 -5.84 1.62
CA GLU A 228 -0.59 -5.77 1.77
C GLU A 228 0.10 -5.27 0.49
N LEU A 229 -0.51 -5.51 -0.68
CA LEU A 229 -0.04 -5.04 -1.98
C LEU A 229 -1.00 -4.00 -2.55
N PRO A 230 -0.53 -2.79 -2.91
CA PRO A 230 -1.33 -1.83 -3.66
C PRO A 230 -1.82 -2.40 -5.00
N PRO A 231 -3.11 -2.21 -5.38
CA PRO A 231 -3.64 -2.69 -6.66
C PRO A 231 -2.83 -2.26 -7.90
N ARG A 232 -2.21 -1.07 -7.83
CA ARG A 232 -1.42 -0.51 -8.92
C ARG A 232 -0.18 -1.36 -9.24
N ASP A 233 0.48 -1.91 -8.24
CA ASP A 233 1.71 -2.70 -8.44
C ASP A 233 1.38 -4.07 -9.06
N TYR A 234 0.27 -4.68 -8.64
CA TYR A 234 -0.28 -5.87 -9.31
C TYR A 234 -0.62 -5.60 -10.78
N ALA A 235 -1.35 -4.52 -11.05
CA ALA A 235 -1.73 -4.14 -12.40
C ALA A 235 -0.53 -3.82 -13.29
N ALA A 236 0.48 -3.16 -12.74
CA ALA A 236 1.74 -2.86 -13.43
C ALA A 236 2.45 -4.14 -13.88
N MET A 237 2.56 -5.15 -13.00
CA MET A 237 3.13 -6.45 -13.35
C MET A 237 2.30 -7.14 -14.45
N MET A 238 0.98 -7.19 -14.31
CA MET A 238 0.09 -7.84 -15.30
C MET A 238 0.18 -7.17 -16.67
N ASP A 239 0.06 -5.85 -16.72
CA ASP A 239 0.14 -5.09 -17.97
C ASP A 239 1.51 -5.25 -18.64
N ARG A 240 2.61 -5.28 -17.87
CA ARG A 240 3.94 -5.54 -18.43
C ARG A 240 4.04 -6.94 -19.02
N TYR A 241 3.52 -7.96 -18.35
CA TYR A 241 3.49 -9.33 -18.90
C TYR A 241 2.70 -9.37 -20.22
N ASN A 242 1.52 -8.77 -20.26
CA ASN A 242 0.71 -8.67 -21.48
C ASN A 242 1.46 -7.99 -22.63
N LEU A 243 2.12 -6.87 -22.36
CA LEU A 243 2.84 -6.09 -23.38
C LEU A 243 4.16 -6.73 -23.82
N GLN A 244 4.93 -7.27 -22.89
CA GLN A 244 6.31 -7.72 -23.14
C GLN A 244 6.39 -9.20 -23.49
N VAL A 245 5.54 -10.04 -22.92
CA VAL A 245 5.56 -11.49 -23.13
C VAL A 245 4.46 -11.91 -24.12
N LEU A 246 3.20 -11.60 -23.82
CA LEU A 246 2.08 -12.05 -24.65
C LEU A 246 1.89 -11.22 -25.93
N LYS A 247 2.46 -10.01 -25.99
CA LYS A 247 2.23 -9.02 -27.05
C LYS A 247 0.74 -8.73 -27.29
N THR A 248 -0.03 -8.61 -26.21
CA THR A 248 -1.48 -8.33 -26.23
C THR A 248 -1.80 -7.01 -25.54
N GLU A 249 -3.05 -6.52 -25.70
CA GLU A 249 -3.51 -5.33 -25.01
C GLU A 249 -3.45 -5.50 -23.48
N PRO A 250 -2.98 -4.48 -22.73
CA PRO A 250 -2.86 -4.56 -21.29
C PRO A 250 -4.24 -4.50 -20.61
N PRO A 251 -4.57 -5.41 -19.68
CA PRO A 251 -5.90 -5.49 -19.07
C PRO A 251 -6.27 -4.30 -18.19
N TYR A 252 -5.30 -3.57 -17.65
CA TYR A 252 -5.52 -2.46 -16.73
C TYR A 252 -5.04 -1.10 -17.26
N ALA A 253 -4.25 -1.06 -18.33
CA ALA A 253 -3.75 0.17 -18.96
C ALA A 253 -3.01 1.14 -18.02
N ILE A 254 -2.17 0.64 -17.13
CA ILE A 254 -1.32 1.43 -16.23
C ILE A 254 -0.27 2.27 -16.98
N TYR A 255 0.21 1.78 -18.13
CA TYR A 255 1.25 2.42 -18.94
C TYR A 255 0.73 3.23 -20.12
N THR A 256 -0.49 2.96 -20.55
CA THR A 256 -1.08 3.57 -21.75
C THR A 256 -1.92 4.78 -21.36
N GLY A 257 -1.67 5.93 -21.99
CA GLY A 257 -2.56 7.08 -21.90
C GLY A 257 -3.97 6.74 -22.41
N SER A 258 -5.01 7.41 -21.93
CA SER A 258 -6.40 7.08 -22.33
C SER A 258 -6.65 7.22 -23.83
N SER A 259 -5.85 8.02 -24.54
CA SER A 259 -5.99 8.29 -25.97
C SER A 259 -5.71 7.08 -26.86
N THR A 260 -5.06 6.03 -26.35
CA THR A 260 -4.73 4.82 -27.11
C THR A 260 -5.66 3.64 -26.81
N ILE A 261 -6.67 3.83 -25.95
CA ILE A 261 -7.55 2.76 -25.49
C ILE A 261 -8.82 2.74 -26.33
N LYS A 262 -9.05 1.65 -27.06
CA LYS A 262 -10.24 1.47 -27.92
C LYS A 262 -11.52 1.23 -27.11
N ASP A 263 -11.44 0.47 -26.01
CA ASP A 263 -12.57 0.20 -25.13
C ASP A 263 -12.23 0.49 -23.66
N SER A 264 -12.61 1.68 -23.20
CA SER A 264 -12.41 2.07 -21.80
C SER A 264 -13.34 1.35 -20.82
N THR A 265 -14.43 0.72 -21.29
CA THR A 265 -15.42 0.06 -20.42
C THR A 265 -14.90 -1.26 -19.87
N ILE A 266 -14.30 -2.10 -20.73
CA ILE A 266 -13.68 -3.35 -20.29
C ILE A 266 -12.51 -3.07 -19.34
N ILE A 267 -11.68 -2.10 -19.68
CA ILE A 267 -10.55 -1.69 -18.83
C ILE A 267 -11.05 -1.17 -17.47
N ASP A 268 -12.06 -0.31 -17.43
CA ASP A 268 -12.63 0.18 -16.18
C ASP A 268 -13.26 -0.95 -15.34
N ARG A 269 -13.85 -1.97 -15.98
CA ARG A 269 -14.35 -3.17 -15.30
C ARG A 269 -13.21 -3.96 -14.67
N ASN A 270 -12.12 -4.19 -15.41
CA ASN A 270 -10.93 -4.88 -14.91
C ASN A 270 -10.28 -4.09 -13.78
N ARG A 271 -10.11 -2.78 -13.94
CA ARG A 271 -9.57 -1.90 -12.89
C ARG A 271 -10.39 -2.00 -11.60
N LYS A 272 -11.72 -1.95 -11.71
CA LYS A 272 -12.62 -2.12 -10.56
C LYS A 272 -12.50 -3.51 -9.90
N SER A 273 -12.23 -4.57 -10.67
CA SER A 273 -12.15 -5.93 -10.12
C SER A 273 -10.96 -6.14 -9.16
N ILE A 274 -9.94 -5.27 -9.23
CA ILE A 274 -8.77 -5.29 -8.34
C ILE A 274 -8.68 -4.05 -7.43
N GLY A 275 -9.65 -3.12 -7.50
CA GLY A 275 -9.68 -1.94 -6.63
C GLY A 275 -8.94 -0.71 -7.18
N LEU A 276 -8.66 -0.68 -8.49
CA LEU A 276 -8.14 0.53 -9.14
C LEU A 276 -9.24 1.53 -9.48
N PRO A 277 -8.95 2.85 -9.43
CA PRO A 277 -9.85 3.87 -9.93
C PRO A 277 -10.02 3.74 -11.45
N ARG A 278 -11.16 4.16 -11.98
CA ARG A 278 -11.41 4.22 -13.44
C ARG A 278 -10.38 5.10 -14.15
N MET A 279 -10.21 4.94 -15.46
CA MET A 279 -9.19 5.66 -16.23
C MET A 279 -9.31 7.18 -16.09
N LYS A 280 -10.51 7.75 -16.31
CA LYS A 280 -10.77 9.19 -16.16
C LYS A 280 -10.44 9.71 -14.75
N HIS A 281 -10.77 8.90 -13.73
CA HIS A 281 -10.48 9.24 -12.33
C HIS A 281 -8.98 9.18 -12.05
N SER A 282 -8.29 8.18 -12.57
CA SER A 282 -6.84 8.02 -12.44
C SER A 282 -6.08 9.19 -13.04
N GLN A 283 -6.55 9.73 -14.16
CA GLN A 283 -5.97 10.93 -14.77
C GLN A 283 -6.14 12.18 -13.90
N ALA A 284 -7.30 12.34 -13.26
CA ALA A 284 -7.51 13.45 -12.33
C ALA A 284 -6.56 13.35 -11.13
N ILE A 285 -6.36 12.14 -10.59
CA ILE A 285 -5.38 11.88 -9.51
C ILE A 285 -3.95 12.26 -9.94
N ILE A 286 -3.58 12.03 -11.20
CA ILE A 286 -2.23 12.34 -11.71
C ILE A 286 -2.02 13.86 -11.89
N LYS A 287 -3.05 14.60 -12.35
CA LYS A 287 -2.96 16.02 -12.69
C LYS A 287 -2.92 16.99 -11.50
N GLU A 288 -3.27 16.54 -10.30
CA GLU A 288 -3.30 17.38 -9.09
C GLU A 288 -1.94 17.47 -8.35
N LYS A 289 -0.85 16.97 -8.95
CA LYS A 289 0.53 17.22 -8.52
C LYS A 289 1.16 18.30 -9.39
#